data_AF-A0A699VQT1-F1
#
_entry.id   AF-A0A699VQT1-F1
#
_cell.length_a   1.000
_cell.length_b   1.000
_cell.length_c   1.000
_cell.angle_alpha   90.00
_cell.angle_beta   90.00
_cell.angle_gamma   90.00
#
_symmetry.space_group_name_H-M   'P 1'
#
loop_
_entity.id
_entity.type
_entity.pdbx_description
1 polymer ?
#
loop_
_entity_poly.entity_id
_entity_poly.type
_entity_poly.pdbx_seq_one_letter_code
_entity_poly.pdbx_strand_id
1 'polypeptide(L)' 'RTIGVDVAYVMKWAGLMKLMTEVYCPRNEVQKMETELWNLTVKGNDLTAYTQRFQELILLCTRMVPDEENRVEGLLEDY' A
#
# COMPACT_ATOMS: atom_id res chain seq x y z
N ARG A 1 23.58 13.14 26.84
CA ARG A 1 23.84 12.43 25.56
C ARG A 1 22.62 11.58 25.24
N THR A 2 21.65 12.15 24.53
CA THR A 2 20.26 11.68 24.38
C THR A 2 20.09 10.83 23.13
N ILE A 3 21.07 9.97 22.83
CA ILE A 3 21.14 9.23 21.55
C ILE A 3 20.22 8.00 21.58
N GLY A 4 19.84 7.51 22.77
CA GLY A 4 19.05 6.28 22.90
C GLY A 4 17.54 6.45 22.75
N VAL A 5 16.97 7.59 23.14
CA VAL A 5 15.50 7.77 23.18
C VAL A 5 14.94 7.99 21.78
N ASP A 6 15.61 8.82 20.98
CA ASP A 6 15.20 9.12 19.60
C ASP A 6 15.33 7.89 18.71
N VAL A 7 16.44 7.14 18.84
CA VAL A 7 16.64 5.86 18.13
C VAL A 7 15.63 4.81 18.57
N ALA A 8 15.32 4.71 19.87
CA ALA A 8 14.29 3.80 20.37
C ALA A 8 12.89 4.16 19.88
N TYR A 9 12.58 5.45 19.78
CA TYR A 9 11.31 5.95 19.25
C TYR A 9 11.16 5.63 17.75
N VAL A 10 12.19 5.93 16.95
CA VAL A 10 12.22 5.62 15.52
C VAL A 10 12.08 4.12 15.27
N MET A 11 12.74 3.27 16.07
CA MET A 11 12.59 1.81 15.96
C MET A 11 11.17 1.34 16.27
N LYS A 12 10.52 1.91 17.30
CA LYS A 12 9.13 1.58 17.66
C LYS A 12 8.15 2.04 16.56
N TRP A 13 8.36 3.23 16.00
CA TRP A 13 7.55 3.77 14.91
C TRP A 13 7.69 2.96 13.62
N ALA A 14 8.91 2.56 13.26
CA ALA A 14 9.15 1.69 12.11
C ALA A 14 8.46 0.33 12.27
N GLY A 15 8.44 -0.23 13.48
CA GLY A 15 7.72 -1.46 13.80
C GLY A 15 6.20 -1.32 13.66
N LEU A 16 5.65 -0.20 14.12
CA LEU A 16 4.22 0.10 13.98
C LEU A 16 3.82 0.28 12.51
N MET A 17 4.58 1.05 11.74
CA MET A 17 4.34 1.24 10.31
C MET A 17 4.43 -0.07 9.53
N LYS A 18 5.36 -0.96 9.92
CA LYS A 18 5.46 -2.30 9.33
C LYS A 18 4.20 -3.13 9.61
N LEU A 19 3.72 -3.14 10.85
CA LEU A 19 2.48 -3.85 11.21
C LEU A 19 1.26 -3.28 10.47
N MET A 20 1.12 -1.96 10.42
CA MET A 20 0.05 -1.31 9.66
C MET A 20 0.13 -1.67 8.17
N THR A 21 1.33 -1.70 7.59
CA THR A 21 1.52 -2.14 6.20
C THR A 21 1.16 -3.61 6.02
N GLU A 22 1.54 -4.50 6.93
CA GLU A 22 1.21 -5.92 6.86
C GLU A 22 -0.29 -6.21 7.03
N VAL A 23 -1.00 -5.43 7.85
CA VAL A 23 -2.44 -5.57 8.10
C VAL A 23 -3.27 -4.98 6.95
N TYR A 24 -2.91 -3.79 6.47
CA TYR A 24 -3.71 -3.04 5.48
C TYR A 24 -3.25 -3.23 4.03
N CYS A 25 -1.99 -3.62 3.82
CA CYS A 25 -1.42 -3.97 2.52
C CYS A 25 -0.92 -5.42 2.57
N PRO A 26 -1.83 -6.40 2.76
CA PRO A 26 -1.44 -7.77 3.00
C PRO A 26 -0.74 -8.30 1.74
N ARG A 27 0.50 -8.78 1.93
CA ARG A 27 1.43 -9.13 0.86
C ARG A 27 0.85 -10.11 -0.18
N ASN A 28 -0.08 -10.97 0.24
CA ASN A 28 -0.79 -11.89 -0.63
C ASN A 28 -1.71 -11.17 -1.63
N GLU A 29 -2.40 -10.10 -1.24
CA GLU A 29 -3.27 -9.33 -2.13
C GLU A 29 -2.43 -8.53 -3.14
N VAL A 30 -1.31 -7.94 -2.70
CA VAL A 30 -0.33 -7.31 -3.61
C VAL A 30 0.20 -8.31 -4.64
N GLN A 31 0.60 -9.51 -4.20
CA GLN A 31 1.08 -10.55 -5.10
C GLN A 31 0.03 -11.02 -6.11
N LYS A 32 -1.24 -11.13 -5.69
CA LYS A 32 -2.35 -11.44 -6.61
C LYS A 32 -2.51 -10.36 -7.66
N MET A 33 -2.47 -9.09 -7.25
CA MET A 33 -2.61 -7.95 -8.16
C MET A 33 -1.44 -7.87 -9.14
N GLU A 34 -0.20 -8.05 -8.69
CA GLU A 34 0.99 -8.12 -9.57
C GLU A 34 0.87 -9.25 -10.59
N THR A 35 0.44 -10.44 -10.14
CA THR A 35 0.23 -11.60 -10.99
C THR A 35 -0.88 -11.34 -12.02
N GLU A 36 -1.96 -10.70 -11.61
CA GLU A 36 -3.06 -10.36 -12.49
C GLU A 36 -2.64 -9.33 -13.53
N LEU A 37 -1.93 -8.27 -13.13
CA LEU A 37 -1.41 -7.24 -14.02
C LEU A 37 -0.45 -7.84 -15.07
N TRP A 38 0.44 -8.74 -14.63
CA TRP A 38 1.39 -9.43 -15.51
C TRP A 38 0.70 -10.31 -16.56
N ASN A 39 -0.42 -10.94 -16.19
CA ASN A 39 -1.17 -11.82 -17.09
C ASN A 39 -2.31 -11.11 -17.83
N LEU A 40 -2.54 -9.82 -17.58
CA LEU A 40 -3.60 -9.05 -18.19
C LEU A 40 -3.30 -8.88 -19.68
N THR A 41 -4.13 -9.48 -20.52
CA THR A 41 -4.00 -9.45 -21.97
C THR A 41 -5.35 -9.17 -22.61
N VAL A 42 -5.36 -8.44 -23.73
CA VAL A 42 -6.58 -8.20 -24.50
C VAL A 42 -7.03 -9.52 -25.10
N LYS A 43 -8.25 -9.95 -24.80
CA LYS A 43 -8.85 -11.16 -25.38
C LYS A 43 -9.80 -10.76 -26.51
N GLY A 44 -9.50 -11.19 -27.74
CA GLY A 44 -10.30 -10.89 -28.92
C GLY A 44 -10.40 -9.37 -29.16
N ASN A 45 -11.62 -8.86 -29.36
CA ASN A 45 -11.87 -7.44 -29.61
C ASN A 45 -12.36 -6.69 -28.36
N ASP A 46 -12.31 -7.31 -27.18
CA ASP A 46 -12.85 -6.72 -25.95
C ASP A 46 -11.83 -5.80 -25.25
N LEU A 47 -11.50 -4.71 -25.94
CA LEU A 47 -10.60 -3.68 -25.42
C LEU A 47 -11.22 -2.96 -24.21
N THR A 48 -12.55 -2.81 -24.20
CA THR A 48 -13.28 -2.13 -23.12
C THR A 48 -13.13 -2.87 -21.81
N ALA A 49 -13.31 -4.20 -21.78
CA ALA A 49 -13.13 -4.97 -20.55
C ALA A 49 -11.67 -4.94 -20.06
N TYR A 50 -10.69 -4.98 -20.98
CA TYR A 50 -9.28 -4.84 -20.62
C TYR A 50 -9.00 -3.48 -19.97
N THR A 51 -9.44 -2.38 -20.59
CA THR A 51 -9.22 -1.03 -20.06
C THR A 51 -9.89 -0.84 -18.71
N GLN A 52 -11.12 -1.33 -18.55
CA GLN A 52 -11.82 -1.27 -17.28
C GLN A 52 -11.05 -2.03 -16.20
N ARG A 53 -10.61 -3.27 -16.47
CA ARG A 53 -9.89 -4.08 -15.49
C ARG A 53 -8.55 -3.46 -15.10
N PHE A 54 -7.84 -2.89 -16.07
CA PHE A 54 -6.60 -2.17 -15.84
C PHE A 54 -6.81 -0.95 -14.93
N GLN A 55 -7.87 -0.17 -15.14
CA GLN A 55 -8.21 0.99 -14.30
C GLN A 55 -8.57 0.57 -12.87
N GLU A 56 -9.33 -0.52 -12.70
CA GLU A 56 -9.65 -1.08 -11.38
C GLU A 56 -8.38 -1.48 -10.61
N LEU A 57 -7.43 -2.15 -11.28
CA LEU A 57 -6.16 -2.54 -10.69
C LEU A 57 -5.31 -1.33 -10.28
N ILE A 58 -5.25 -0.27 -11.10
CA ILE A 58 -4.56 0.98 -10.74
C ILE A 58 -5.17 1.60 -9.47
N LEU A 59 -6.50 1.70 -9.41
CA LEU A 59 -7.17 2.30 -8.26
C LEU A 59 -6.90 1.53 -6.96
N LEU A 60 -6.90 0.19 -7.04
CA LEU A 60 -6.56 -0.66 -5.90
C LEU A 60 -5.11 -0.45 -5.46
N CYS A 61 -4.15 -0.35 -6.40
CA CYS A 61 -2.75 -0.05 -6.08
C CYS A 61 -2.62 1.29 -5.36
N THR A 62 -3.29 2.35 -5.85
CA THR A 62 -3.25 3.67 -5.22
C THR A 62 -3.83 3.67 -3.81
N ARG A 63 -4.85 2.85 -3.52
CA ARG A 63 -5.44 2.74 -2.18
C ARG A 63 -4.59 1.95 -1.19
N MET A 64 -3.81 0.98 -1.67
CA MET A 64 -2.89 0.20 -0.84
C MET A 64 -1.60 0.96 -0.51
N VAL A 65 -1.25 1.98 -1.29
CA VAL A 65 -0.20 2.93 -0.96
C VAL A 65 -0.82 3.96 -0.02
N PRO A 66 -0.46 3.99 1.28
CA PRO A 66 -1.01 5.00 2.18
C PRO A 66 -0.63 6.38 1.66
N ASP A 67 -1.63 7.24 1.51
CA ASP A 67 -1.42 8.64 1.16
C ASP A 67 -0.49 9.30 2.18
N GLU A 68 0.37 10.20 1.72
CA GLU A 68 1.34 10.88 2.58
C GLU A 68 0.62 11.72 3.67
N GLU A 69 -0.61 12.19 3.41
CA GLU A 69 -1.47 12.86 4.41
C GLU A 69 -2.00 11.88 5.48
N ASN A 70 -2.41 10.67 5.11
CA ASN A 70 -2.87 9.65 6.09
C ASN A 70 -1.74 9.24 7.06
N ARG A 71 -0.48 9.40 6.65
CA ARG A 71 0.69 9.18 7.52
C ARG A 71 0.92 10.31 8.52
N VAL A 72 0.42 11.51 8.23
CA VAL A 72 0.57 12.71 9.07
C VAL A 72 -0.62 12.86 10.03
N GLU A 73 -1.83 12.51 9.61
CA GLU A 73 -3.04 12.63 10.44
C GLU A 73 -3.02 11.65 11.64
N GLY A 74 -2.58 10.40 11.44
CA GLY A 74 -2.37 9.45 12.53
C GLY A 74 -1.25 9.82 13.52
N LEU A 75 -0.39 10.79 13.19
CA LEU A 75 0.62 11.33 14.11
C LEU A 75 0.08 12.47 15.00
N LEU A 76 -1.05 13.10 14.62
CA LEU A 76 -1.67 14.21 15.35
C LEU A 76 -2.72 13.76 16.37
N GLU A 77 -3.36 12.60 16.15
CA GLU A 77 -4.35 12.05 17.11
C GLU A 77 -3.72 11.44 18.38
N ASP A 78 -2.40 11.17 18.35
CA ASP A 78 -1.65 10.55 19.47
C ASP A 78 -0.89 11.60 20.33
N TYR A 79 -1.21 12.90 20.19
CA TYR A 79 -0.66 14.03 20.96
C TYR A 79 -1.65 14.62 21.97
#